data_AF-A0A829HCT4-F1
#
_entry.id   AF-A0A829HCT4-F1
#
_cell.length_a   1.000
_cell.length_b   1.000
_cell.length_c   1.000
_cell.angle_alpha   90.00
_cell.angle_beta   90.00
_cell.angle_gamma   90.00
#
_symmetry.space_group_name_H-M   'P 1'
#
loop_
_entity.id
_entity.type
_entity.pdbx_description
1 polymer ?
#
loop_
_entity_poly.entity_id
_entity_poly.type
_entity_poly.pdbx_seq_one_letter_code
_entity_poly.pdbx_strand_id
1 'polypeptide(L)'
;MENIDHWINIYSIFFSISILSVAFNLSLWVKDIVNRILLTITLTGLINFLLNWFIFPEVSISYKQQEEIASFIYLGFYNNLFFNFIPATISLLALIILIIRNLPKKIFNIKKELD
;
A
#
# COMPACT_ATOMS: atom_id res chain seq x y z
N MET A 1 10.02 -22.48 17.72
CA MET A 1 10.41 -21.38 16.82
C MET A 1 9.93 -21.65 15.40
N GLU A 2 10.24 -22.80 14.80
CA GLU A 2 9.83 -23.16 13.42
C GLU A 2 8.32 -23.05 13.12
N ASN A 3 7.44 -23.36 14.10
CA ASN A 3 5.99 -23.21 13.93
C ASN A 3 5.52 -21.75 13.98
N ILE A 4 6.18 -20.88 14.76
CA ILE A 4 5.80 -19.47 14.91
C ILE A 4 6.12 -18.69 13.62
N ASP A 5 7.32 -18.90 13.07
CA ASP A 5 7.75 -18.25 11.83
C ASP A 5 6.87 -18.67 10.64
N HIS A 6 6.40 -19.92 10.64
CA HIS A 6 5.46 -20.42 9.64
C HIS A 6 4.15 -19.61 9.63
N TRP A 7 3.52 -19.39 10.79
CA TRP A 7 2.29 -18.62 10.88
C TRP A 7 2.50 -17.14 10.50
N ILE A 8 3.60 -16.53 10.96
CA ILE A 8 3.95 -15.15 10.58
C ILE A 8 4.04 -15.01 9.06
N ASN A 9 4.70 -15.96 8.39
CA ASN A 9 4.82 -15.97 6.93
C ASN A 9 3.47 -16.12 6.23
N ILE A 10 2.60 -17.00 6.72
CA ILE A 10 1.23 -17.15 6.17
C ILE A 10 0.46 -15.84 6.28
N TYR A 11 0.48 -15.19 7.45
CA TYR A 11 -0.21 -13.92 7.64
C TYR A 11 0.39 -12.80 6.77
N SER A 12 1.71 -12.76 6.60
CA SER A 12 2.37 -11.82 5.68
C SER A 12 1.88 -11.99 4.23
N ILE A 13 1.81 -13.23 3.74
CA ILE A 13 1.28 -13.53 2.40
C ILE A 13 -0.19 -13.11 2.31
N PHE A 14 -0.99 -13.44 3.32
CA PHE A 14 -2.40 -13.09 3.37
C PHE A 14 -2.63 -11.57 3.32
N PHE A 15 -1.90 -10.78 4.11
CA PHE A 15 -1.98 -9.33 4.07
C PHE A 15 -1.54 -8.76 2.73
N SER A 16 -0.46 -9.29 2.15
CA SER A 16 0.03 -8.86 0.83
C SER A 16 -1.02 -9.09 -0.25
N ILE A 17 -1.62 -10.27 -0.32
CA ILE A 17 -2.66 -10.58 -1.31
C ILE A 17 -3.90 -9.73 -1.07
N SER A 18 -4.31 -9.55 0.18
CA SER A 18 -5.50 -8.77 0.53
C SER A 18 -5.35 -7.30 0.15
N ILE A 19 -4.23 -6.67 0.50
CA ILE A 19 -3.93 -5.28 0.14
C ILE A 19 -3.92 -5.11 -1.39
N LEU A 20 -3.24 -6.01 -2.12
CA LEU A 20 -3.20 -5.97 -3.57
C LEU A 20 -4.59 -6.15 -4.20
N SER A 21 -5.38 -7.09 -3.68
CA SER A 21 -6.73 -7.36 -4.17
C SER A 21 -7.64 -6.15 -3.99
N VAL A 22 -7.64 -5.52 -2.81
CA VAL A 22 -8.43 -4.30 -2.56
C VAL A 22 -7.97 -3.16 -3.47
N ALA A 23 -6.65 -2.93 -3.56
CA ALA A 23 -6.09 -1.89 -4.43
C ALA A 23 -6.47 -2.07 -5.90
N PHE A 24 -6.42 -3.32 -6.40
CA PHE A 24 -6.78 -3.64 -7.77
C PHE A 24 -8.27 -3.45 -8.03
N ASN A 25 -9.13 -3.92 -7.13
CA ASN A 25 -10.58 -3.75 -7.27
C ASN A 25 -10.97 -2.27 -7.29
N LEU A 26 -10.37 -1.45 -6.42
CA LEU A 26 -10.59 -0.01 -6.38
C LEU A 26 -10.06 0.75 -7.61
N SER A 27 -9.23 0.13 -8.45
CA SER A 27 -8.70 0.76 -9.68
C SER A 27 -9.46 0.34 -10.95
N LEU A 28 -10.31 -0.70 -10.90
CA LEU A 28 -10.97 -1.27 -12.08
C LEU A 28 -11.81 -0.29 -12.91
N TRP A 29 -12.35 0.76 -12.26
CA TRP A 29 -13.14 1.79 -12.93
C TRP A 29 -12.31 2.68 -13.88
N VAL A 30 -10.98 2.70 -13.74
CA VAL A 30 -10.08 3.46 -14.62
C VAL A 30 -9.90 2.71 -15.94
N LYS A 31 -10.32 3.33 -17.05
CA LYS A 31 -10.27 2.70 -18.38
C LYS A 31 -8.86 2.58 -18.96
N ASP A 32 -8.02 3.61 -18.78
CA ASP A 32 -6.64 3.60 -19.26
C ASP A 32 -5.80 2.59 -18.46
N ILE A 33 -5.21 1.60 -19.14
CA ILE A 33 -4.52 0.48 -18.49
C ILE A 33 -3.31 0.94 -17.68
N VAL A 34 -2.57 1.94 -18.17
CA VAL A 34 -1.37 2.43 -17.50
C VAL A 34 -1.75 3.21 -16.24
N ASN A 35 -2.75 4.08 -16.34
CA ASN A 35 -3.29 4.80 -15.19
C ASN A 35 -3.91 3.83 -14.17
N ARG A 36 -4.56 2.75 -14.61
CA ARG A 36 -5.07 1.70 -13.73
C ARG A 36 -3.94 1.03 -12.94
N ILE A 37 -2.86 0.63 -13.61
CA ILE A 37 -1.70 0.00 -12.96
C ILE A 37 -1.05 0.97 -11.96
N LEU A 38 -0.80 2.21 -12.37
CA LEU A 38 -0.22 3.24 -11.50
C LEU A 38 -1.12 3.53 -10.29
N LEU A 39 -2.44 3.58 -10.48
CA LEU A 39 -3.40 3.75 -9.41
C LEU A 39 -3.40 2.54 -8.47
N THR A 40 -3.37 1.30 -8.98
CA THR A 40 -3.25 0.09 -8.14
C THR A 40 -2.01 0.16 -7.25
N ILE A 41 -0.84 0.48 -7.82
CA ILE A 41 0.43 0.60 -7.07
C ILE A 41 0.37 1.75 -6.04
N THR A 42 -0.30 2.84 -6.37
CA THR A 42 -0.53 3.95 -5.43
C THR A 42 -1.43 3.50 -4.27
N LEU A 43 -2.50 2.77 -4.58
CA LEU A 43 -3.47 2.31 -3.59
C LEU A 43 -2.90 1.26 -2.65
N THR A 44 -1.99 0.38 -3.08
CA THR A 44 -1.35 -0.59 -2.16
C THR A 44 -0.58 0.12 -1.05
N GLY A 45 0.18 1.16 -1.38
CA GLY A 45 0.89 1.98 -0.40
C GLY A 45 -0.06 2.78 0.50
N LEU A 46 -1.10 3.39 -0.06
CA LEU A 46 -2.10 4.13 0.71
C LEU A 46 -2.86 3.21 1.68
N ILE A 47 -3.34 2.05 1.23
CA ILE A 47 -4.04 1.07 2.06
C ILE A 47 -3.11 0.59 3.17
N ASN A 48 -1.88 0.21 2.85
CA ASN A 48 -0.92 -0.23 3.87
C ASN A 48 -0.66 0.86 4.92
N PHE A 49 -0.51 2.12 4.49
CA PHE A 49 -0.37 3.26 5.39
C PHE A 49 -1.59 3.41 6.31
N LEU A 50 -2.81 3.35 5.76
CA LEU A 50 -4.05 3.46 6.53
C LEU A 50 -4.20 2.32 7.54
N LEU A 51 -3.93 1.08 7.14
CA LEU A 51 -3.94 -0.08 8.05
C LEU A 51 -2.95 0.13 9.20
N ASN A 52 -1.72 0.55 8.90
CA ASN A 52 -0.69 0.80 9.89
C ASN A 52 -1.05 1.94 10.86
N TRP A 53 -1.66 3.01 10.34
CA TRP A 53 -1.95 4.21 11.13
C TRP A 53 -3.21 4.09 11.98
N PHE A 54 -4.23 3.36 11.51
CA PHE A 54 -5.54 3.33 12.17
C PHE A 54 -5.88 1.99 12.83
N ILE A 55 -5.40 0.86 12.31
CA ILE A 55 -5.84 -0.47 12.78
C ILE A 55 -4.78 -1.14 13.62
N PHE A 56 -3.55 -1.21 13.12
CA PHE A 56 -2.48 -1.93 13.81
C PHE A 56 -1.84 -1.22 15.02
N PRO A 57 -2.09 0.06 15.36
CA PRO A 57 -1.66 0.60 16.65
C PRO A 57 -2.31 -0.14 17.83
N GLU A 58 -3.61 -0.46 17.74
CA GLU A 58 -4.32 -1.20 18.80
C GLU A 58 -3.78 -2.62 18.94
N VAL A 59 -3.58 -3.32 17.83
CA VAL A 59 -3.01 -4.68 17.81
C VAL A 59 -1.57 -4.69 18.33
N SER A 60 -0.80 -3.62 18.10
CA SER A 60 0.56 -3.48 18.63
C SER A 60 0.63 -3.37 20.16
N ILE A 61 -0.44 -2.86 20.79
CA ILE A 61 -0.55 -2.78 22.25
C ILE A 61 -0.79 -4.18 22.82
N SER A 62 -1.69 -4.96 22.23
CA SER A 62 -1.91 -6.37 22.59
C SER A 62 -0.69 -7.25 22.32
N TYR A 63 0.09 -6.96 21.25
CA TYR A 63 1.39 -7.60 21.02
C TYR A 63 2.37 -7.38 22.19
N LYS A 64 2.45 -6.15 22.72
CA LYS A 64 3.29 -5.85 23.88
C LYS A 64 2.85 -6.56 25.15
N GLN A 65 1.60 -7.01 25.21
CA GLN A 65 1.04 -7.82 26.29
C GLN A 65 1.26 -9.34 26.09
N GLN A 66 2.02 -9.74 25.04
CA GLN A 66 2.37 -11.12 24.71
C GLN A 66 1.18 -12.04 24.39
N GLU A 67 0.08 -11.49 23.89
CA GLU A 67 -1.01 -12.30 23.35
C GLU A 67 -0.55 -12.97 22.04
N GLU A 68 -0.53 -14.31 22.00
CA GLU A 68 0.04 -15.09 20.88
C GLU A 68 -0.60 -14.73 19.53
N ILE A 69 -1.93 -14.64 19.47
CA ILE A 69 -2.66 -14.33 18.23
C ILE A 69 -2.39 -12.91 17.76
N ALA A 70 -2.44 -11.93 18.66
CA ALA A 70 -2.16 -10.53 18.32
C ALA A 70 -0.72 -10.37 17.79
N SER A 71 0.20 -11.15 18.34
CA SER A 71 1.60 -11.19 17.90
C SER A 71 1.74 -11.69 16.46
N PHE A 72 1.06 -12.79 16.09
CA PHE A 72 1.11 -13.32 14.73
C PHE A 72 0.48 -12.36 13.71
N ILE A 73 -0.64 -11.73 14.07
CA ILE A 73 -1.33 -10.79 13.19
C ILE A 73 -0.49 -9.53 12.97
N TYR A 74 0.07 -8.96 14.04
CA TYR A 74 0.92 -7.77 13.94
C TYR A 74 2.21 -8.06 13.16
N LEU A 75 2.93 -9.14 13.49
CA LEU A 75 4.18 -9.50 12.79
C LEU A 75 3.93 -9.89 11.33
N GLY A 76 2.83 -10.60 11.06
CA GLY A 76 2.39 -10.89 9.70
C GLY A 76 2.13 -9.62 8.91
N PHE A 77 1.41 -8.65 9.48
CA PHE A 77 1.20 -7.35 8.85
C PHE A 77 2.52 -6.60 8.65
N TYR A 78 3.38 -6.51 9.67
CA TYR A 78 4.67 -5.83 9.58
C TYR A 78 5.58 -6.43 8.49
N ASN A 79 5.51 -7.74 8.28
CA ASN A 79 6.29 -8.44 7.26
C ASN A 79 5.60 -8.51 5.89
N ASN A 80 4.48 -7.81 5.67
CA ASN A 80 3.79 -7.83 4.39
C ASN A 80 4.62 -7.14 3.29
N LEU A 81 4.36 -7.51 2.02
CA LEU A 81 5.12 -7.05 0.86
C LEU A 81 5.17 -5.53 0.71
N PHE A 82 4.16 -4.81 1.21
CA PHE A 82 4.01 -3.36 1.04
C PHE A 82 4.42 -2.53 2.27
N PHE A 83 4.86 -3.17 3.36
CA PHE A 83 5.17 -2.46 4.60
C PHE A 83 6.46 -1.65 4.53
N ASN A 84 7.46 -2.16 3.82
CA ASN A 84 8.80 -1.60 3.82
C ASN A 84 8.94 -0.29 3.01
N PHE A 85 10.06 0.40 3.25
CA PHE A 85 10.39 1.67 2.58
C PHE A 85 10.43 1.57 1.05
N ILE A 86 10.94 0.47 0.50
CA ILE A 86 11.03 0.27 -0.96
C ILE A 86 9.62 0.28 -1.60
N PRO A 87 8.67 -0.58 -1.18
CA PRO A 87 7.29 -0.49 -1.63
C PRO A 87 6.64 0.90 -1.46
N ALA A 88 6.87 1.56 -0.33
CA ALA A 88 6.34 2.90 -0.07
C ALA A 88 6.86 3.94 -1.08
N THR A 89 8.16 3.90 -1.40
CA THR A 89 8.75 4.80 -2.41
C THR A 89 8.24 4.50 -3.82
N ILE A 90 8.08 3.22 -4.19
CA ILE A 90 7.47 2.83 -5.47
C ILE A 90 6.03 3.36 -5.57
N SER A 91 5.25 3.25 -4.50
CA SER A 91 3.89 3.77 -4.44
C SER A 91 3.84 5.29 -4.60
N LEU A 92 4.75 6.02 -3.95
CA LEU A 92 4.87 7.47 -4.08
C LEU A 92 5.27 7.90 -5.51
N LEU A 93 6.23 7.21 -6.12
CA LEU A 93 6.63 7.48 -7.51
C LEU A 93 5.49 7.22 -8.49
N ALA A 94 4.74 6.14 -8.29
CA ALA A 94 3.56 5.83 -9.10
C ALA A 94 2.49 6.94 -9.00
N LEU A 95 2.26 7.49 -7.81
CA LEU A 95 1.36 8.62 -7.60
C LEU A 95 1.83 9.87 -8.36
N ILE A 96 3.11 10.22 -8.28
CA ILE A 96 3.67 11.38 -8.99
C ILE A 96 3.48 11.22 -10.49
N ILE A 97 3.81 10.06 -11.06
CA ILE A 97 3.62 9.76 -12.49
C ILE A 97 2.15 9.83 -12.87
N LEU A 98 1.25 9.28 -12.04
CA LEU A 98 -0.20 9.30 -12.27
C LEU A 98 -0.72 10.75 -12.31
N ILE A 99 -0.28 11.60 -11.39
CA ILE A 99 -0.64 13.03 -11.38
C ILE A 99 -0.15 13.69 -12.67
N ILE A 100 1.14 13.57 -13.00
CA ILE A 100 1.71 14.19 -14.21
C ILE A 100 0.96 13.77 -15.48
N ARG A 101 0.60 12.49 -15.60
CA ARG A 101 -0.15 11.96 -16.76
C ARG A 101 -1.56 12.52 -16.89
N ASN A 102 -2.22 12.82 -15.77
CA ASN A 102 -3.60 13.29 -15.74
C ASN A 102 -3.72 14.81 -15.58
N LEU A 103 -2.61 15.54 -15.40
CA LEU A 103 -2.64 16.99 -15.36
C LEU A 103 -3.11 17.55 -16.72
N PRO A 104 -4.07 18.50 -16.72
CA PRO A 104 -4.54 19.10 -17.95
C PRO A 104 -3.41 19.89 -18.62
N LYS A 105 -3.19 19.65 -19.92
CA LYS A 105 -2.15 20.31 -20.74
C LYS A 105 -2.21 21.85 -20.69
N LYS A 106 -3.37 22.43 -20.37
CA LYS A 106 -3.54 23.88 -20.18
C LYS A 106 -2.65 24.47 -19.07
N ILE A 107 -2.35 23.71 -18.02
CA ILE A 107 -1.44 24.18 -16.95
C ILE A 107 -0.01 24.41 -17.47
N PHE A 108 0.44 23.58 -18.42
CA PHE A 108 1.76 23.74 -19.05
C PHE A 108 1.79 24.80 -20.15
N ASN A 109 0.65 25.10 -20.79
CA ASN A 109 0.57 26.11 -21.84
C ASN A 109 0.53 27.55 -21.30
N ILE A 110 0.01 27.81 -20.10
CA ILE A 110 0.02 29.17 -19.49
C ILE A 110 1.46 29.68 -19.32
N LYS A 111 2.43 28.79 -19.07
CA LYS A 111 3.83 29.18 -18.94
C LYS A 111 4.47 29.59 -20.27
N LYS A 112 3.91 29.16 -21.41
CA LYS A 112 4.48 29.39 -22.74
C LYS A 112 3.98 30.68 -23.40
N GLU A 113 2.95 31.33 -22.85
CA GLU A 113 2.41 32.61 -23.34
C GLU A 113 2.97 33.82 -22.58
N LEU A 114 3.82 33.60 -21.56
CA LEU A 114 4.45 34.64 -20.73
C LEU A 114 5.95 34.82 -21.00
N ASP A 115 6.53 34.01 -21.88
CA ASP A 115 7.90 34.13 -22.42
C ASP A 115 7.84 34.69 -23.86
#